data_AF-A0A4Q4T8A7-F1
#
_entry.id   AF-A0A4Q4T8A7-F1
#
_cell.length_a   1.000
_cell.length_b   1.000
_cell.length_c   1.000
_cell.angle_alpha   90.00
_cell.angle_beta   90.00
_cell.angle_gamma   90.00
#
_symmetry.space_group_name_H-M   'P 1'
#
loop_
_entity.id
_entity.type
_entity.pdbx_description
1 polymer ?
#
loop_
_entity_poly.entity_id
_entity_poly.type
_entity_poly.pdbx_seq_one_letter_code
_entity_poly.pdbx_strand_id
1 'polypeptide(L)'
;MIQQMIFPKILGMPKDEVVRFKRDVRGRAKIANPVPRYQIGKSANEALFGSIIFELHLTGSMLSGTFKVVVEPLFRGVLSWWNPRPYRARDGYVATVEDYLTSAFDKFDWSKRAATEWDRDFGAAVLREIAKGLIDGGFRAKTADAFVGHIVFVANPNTDPDYNTVDNGARSWSKTVSNFKTYGPTGGHR
;
A
#
# COMPACT_ATOMS: atom_id res chain seq x y z
N MET A 1 4.30 -18.57 -5.56
CA MET A 1 4.64 -19.93 -5.07
C MET A 1 5.74 -19.95 -4.00
N ILE A 2 6.71 -19.01 -4.01
CA ILE A 2 7.79 -18.91 -3.00
C ILE A 2 7.28 -18.47 -1.61
N GLN A 3 6.33 -17.52 -1.53
CA GLN A 3 5.75 -17.08 -0.25
C GLN A 3 5.08 -18.22 0.55
N GLN A 4 4.47 -19.19 -0.13
CA GLN A 4 3.74 -20.29 0.53
C GLN A 4 4.66 -21.32 1.21
N MET A 5 5.95 -21.35 0.87
CA MET A 5 6.92 -22.25 1.51
C MET A 5 7.66 -21.60 2.68
N ILE A 6 7.75 -20.26 2.67
CA ILE A 6 8.56 -19.49 3.62
C ILE A 6 7.77 -19.20 4.90
N PHE A 7 6.51 -18.77 4.78
CA PHE A 7 5.69 -18.35 5.92
C PHE A 7 5.54 -19.41 7.03
N PRO A 8 5.29 -20.70 6.74
CA PRO A 8 5.17 -21.71 7.79
C PRO A 8 6.46 -21.94 8.59
N LYS A 9 7.63 -21.82 7.93
CA LYS A 9 8.94 -21.97 8.57
C LYS A 9 9.31 -20.77 9.43
N ILE A 10 8.92 -19.56 9.01
CA ILE A 10 9.17 -18.32 9.75
C ILE A 10 8.26 -18.22 10.98
N LEU A 11 7.00 -18.63 10.87
CA LEU A 11 6.00 -18.48 11.94
C LEU A 11 5.95 -19.68 12.90
N GLY A 12 6.79 -20.70 12.73
CA GLY A 12 6.79 -21.89 13.58
C GLY A 12 5.48 -22.69 13.54
N MET A 13 4.72 -22.62 12.44
CA MET A 13 3.41 -23.27 12.38
C MET A 13 3.53 -24.81 12.32
N PRO A 14 2.76 -25.53 13.15
CA PRO A 14 2.63 -26.99 13.05
C PRO A 14 2.18 -27.45 11.66
N LYS A 15 2.67 -28.61 11.20
CA LYS A 15 2.41 -29.12 9.84
C LYS A 15 0.92 -29.35 9.57
N ASP A 16 0.18 -29.76 10.58
CA ASP A 16 -1.27 -29.98 10.58
C ASP A 16 -2.05 -28.67 10.43
N GLU A 17 -1.61 -27.58 11.06
CA GLU A 17 -2.16 -26.22 10.86
C GLU A 17 -1.94 -25.75 9.41
N VAL A 18 -0.77 -26.02 8.80
CA VAL A 18 -0.51 -25.71 7.38
C VAL A 18 -1.45 -26.50 6.46
N VAL A 19 -1.71 -27.77 6.76
CA VAL A 19 -2.62 -28.62 5.98
C VAL A 19 -4.07 -28.15 6.14
N ARG A 20 -4.49 -27.75 7.35
CA ARG A 20 -5.78 -27.11 7.62
C ARG A 20 -5.93 -25.83 6.81
N PHE A 21 -4.94 -24.94 6.84
CA PHE A 21 -4.94 -23.68 6.08
C PHE A 21 -5.02 -23.90 4.56
N LYS A 22 -4.35 -24.94 4.05
CA LYS A 22 -4.43 -25.36 2.64
C LYS A 22 -5.80 -25.94 2.25
N ARG A 23 -6.51 -26.57 3.19
CA ARG A 23 -7.89 -27.04 2.97
C ARG A 23 -8.90 -25.90 3.09
N ASP A 24 -8.60 -24.89 3.89
CA ASP A 24 -9.43 -23.71 4.12
C ASP A 24 -9.24 -22.59 3.08
N VAL A 25 -9.31 -22.96 1.79
CA VAL A 25 -9.35 -22.00 0.68
C VAL A 25 -10.78 -21.50 0.46
N ARG A 26 -11.79 -22.30 0.87
CA ARG A 26 -13.22 -22.02 0.65
C ARG A 26 -13.95 -21.46 1.88
N GLY A 27 -13.44 -21.60 3.10
CA GLY A 27 -14.09 -21.08 4.31
C GLY A 27 -13.93 -19.57 4.50
N ARG A 28 -12.91 -18.95 3.89
CA ARG A 28 -12.78 -17.48 3.81
C ARG A 28 -13.98 -16.78 3.16
N ALA A 29 -14.72 -17.48 2.30
CA ALA A 29 -15.93 -16.97 1.66
C ALA A 29 -17.21 -17.16 2.51
N LYS A 30 -17.13 -17.89 3.64
CA LYS A 30 -18.28 -18.23 4.51
C LYS A 30 -18.27 -17.49 5.84
N ILE A 31 -17.68 -16.29 5.90
CA ILE A 31 -17.89 -15.42 7.06
C ILE A 31 -19.32 -14.89 6.95
N ALA A 32 -20.19 -15.27 7.89
CA ALA A 32 -21.61 -14.90 7.90
C ALA A 32 -21.83 -13.37 7.88
N ASN A 33 -20.83 -12.61 8.30
CA ASN A 33 -20.71 -11.16 8.16
C ASN A 33 -19.31 -10.83 7.62
N PRO A 34 -19.10 -10.70 6.30
CA PRO A 34 -17.81 -10.28 5.78
C PRO A 34 -17.50 -8.88 6.35
N VAL A 35 -16.40 -8.76 7.09
CA VAL A 35 -15.88 -7.46 7.49
C VAL A 35 -15.72 -6.63 6.20
N PRO A 36 -16.39 -5.47 6.07
CA PRO A 36 -16.28 -4.65 4.87
C PRO A 36 -14.80 -4.42 4.55
N ARG A 37 -14.38 -4.68 3.32
CA ARG A 37 -12.95 -4.68 2.90
C ARG A 37 -12.21 -3.39 3.25
N TYR A 38 -12.93 -2.28 3.18
CA TYR A 38 -12.47 -0.97 3.61
C TYR A 38 -12.01 -0.97 5.08
N GLN A 39 -12.67 -1.71 5.97
CA GLN A 39 -12.30 -1.82 7.38
C GLN A 39 -11.00 -2.59 7.57
N ILE A 40 -10.73 -3.67 6.80
CA ILE A 40 -9.46 -4.41 6.89
C ILE A 40 -8.29 -3.50 6.48
N GLY A 41 -8.41 -2.83 5.33
CA GLY A 41 -7.40 -1.88 4.88
C GLY A 41 -7.23 -0.72 5.85
N LYS A 42 -8.34 -0.18 6.38
CA LYS A 42 -8.29 0.89 7.40
C LYS A 42 -7.56 0.40 8.66
N SER A 43 -7.95 -0.73 9.25
CA SER A 43 -7.33 -1.27 10.45
C SER A 43 -5.85 -1.60 10.25
N ALA A 44 -5.45 -2.13 9.11
CA ALA A 44 -4.04 -2.38 8.80
C ALA A 44 -3.22 -1.08 8.71
N ASN A 45 -3.76 -0.06 8.06
CA ASN A 45 -3.11 1.25 8.01
C ASN A 45 -3.09 1.92 9.40
N GLU A 46 -4.17 1.82 10.18
CA GLU A 46 -4.22 2.37 11.53
C GLU A 46 -3.21 1.70 12.47
N ALA A 47 -3.11 0.38 12.41
CA ALA A 47 -2.14 -0.38 13.19
C ALA A 47 -0.70 0.00 12.83
N LEU A 48 -0.41 0.26 11.55
CA LEU A 48 0.94 0.53 11.09
C LEU A 48 1.35 2.01 11.20
N PHE A 49 0.43 2.94 10.90
CA PHE A 49 0.69 4.37 10.76
C PHE A 49 0.06 5.23 11.85
N GLY A 50 -0.77 4.65 12.72
CA GLY A 50 -1.53 5.40 13.70
C GLY A 50 -2.81 5.95 13.08
N SER A 51 -3.64 6.57 13.92
CA SER A 51 -4.92 7.12 13.45
C SER A 51 -4.76 8.47 12.76
N ILE A 52 -3.66 9.20 13.03
CA ILE A 52 -3.45 10.55 12.53
C ILE A 52 -3.43 10.61 11.00
N ILE A 53 -3.00 9.54 10.34
CA ILE A 53 -2.96 9.46 8.88
C ILE A 53 -4.34 9.66 8.23
N PHE A 54 -5.43 9.28 8.93
CA PHE A 54 -6.81 9.49 8.46
C PHE A 54 -7.37 10.87 8.75
N GLU A 55 -6.77 11.58 9.71
CA GLU A 55 -7.15 12.94 10.08
C GLU A 55 -6.49 13.96 9.16
N LEU A 56 -5.24 13.68 8.73
CA LEU A 56 -4.49 14.54 7.82
C LEU A 56 -4.95 14.38 6.38
N HIS A 57 -5.27 13.15 5.96
CA HIS A 57 -5.64 12.85 4.57
C HIS A 57 -6.85 11.91 4.51
N LEU A 58 -7.92 12.39 3.89
CA LEU A 58 -9.26 11.76 3.91
C LEU A 58 -9.28 10.38 3.22
N THR A 59 -9.55 9.37 4.04
CA THR A 59 -9.91 7.96 3.75
C THR A 59 -8.79 7.05 3.21
N GLY A 60 -8.54 5.93 3.89
CA GLY A 60 -7.54 4.91 3.51
C GLY A 60 -7.71 4.28 2.11
N SER A 61 -8.80 4.61 1.41
CA SER A 61 -9.01 4.26 0.00
C SER A 61 -8.12 5.07 -0.95
N MET A 62 -7.79 6.32 -0.63
CA MET A 62 -6.97 7.22 -1.45
C MET A 62 -5.48 6.86 -1.41
N LEU A 63 -4.97 6.54 -0.21
CA LEU A 63 -3.55 6.17 0.01
C LEU A 63 -3.10 4.97 -0.83
N SER A 64 -4.00 4.02 -1.10
CA SER A 64 -3.64 2.82 -1.87
C SER A 64 -4.32 2.76 -3.24
N GLY A 65 -5.57 3.19 -3.37
CA GLY A 65 -6.33 3.07 -4.62
C GLY A 65 -5.73 3.87 -5.76
N THR A 66 -5.36 5.13 -5.51
CA THR A 66 -4.83 6.02 -6.55
C THR A 66 -3.43 5.60 -6.99
N PHE A 67 -2.54 5.25 -6.05
CA PHE A 67 -1.19 4.83 -6.36
C PHE A 67 -1.15 3.44 -7.05
N LYS A 68 -2.03 2.50 -6.68
CA LYS A 68 -2.16 1.18 -7.32
C LYS A 68 -2.35 1.26 -8.84
N VAL A 69 -3.23 2.15 -9.32
CA VAL A 69 -3.56 2.26 -10.74
C VAL A 69 -2.40 2.87 -11.57
N VAL A 70 -1.48 3.56 -10.90
CA VAL A 70 -0.38 4.24 -11.58
C VAL A 70 0.99 3.62 -11.37
N VAL A 71 1.11 2.65 -10.45
CA VAL A 71 2.40 2.04 -10.11
C VAL A 71 2.99 1.27 -11.28
N GLU A 72 2.16 0.53 -12.04
CA GLU A 72 2.63 -0.28 -13.17
C GLU A 72 3.27 0.60 -14.26
N PRO A 73 2.65 1.70 -14.74
CA PRO A 73 3.32 2.64 -15.63
C PRO A 73 4.67 3.16 -15.13
N LEU A 74 4.79 3.46 -13.82
CA LEU A 74 6.05 3.92 -13.23
C LEU A 74 7.13 2.83 -13.28
N PHE A 75 6.78 1.60 -12.92
CA PHE A 75 7.70 0.45 -12.98
C PHE A 75 8.14 0.12 -14.41
N ARG A 76 7.26 0.31 -15.39
CA ARG A 76 7.57 0.10 -16.82
C ARG A 76 8.37 1.25 -17.44
N GLY A 77 8.70 2.29 -16.67
CA GLY A 77 9.50 3.41 -17.15
C GLY A 77 8.78 4.32 -18.14
N VAL A 78 7.44 4.38 -18.09
CA VAL A 78 6.66 5.30 -18.94
C VAL A 78 7.07 6.73 -18.59
N LEU A 79 7.58 7.48 -19.58
CA LEU A 79 8.11 8.83 -19.37
C LEU A 79 7.01 9.84 -19.01
N SER A 80 7.36 10.80 -18.16
CA SER A 80 6.42 11.81 -17.62
C SER A 80 5.81 12.72 -18.66
N TRP A 81 6.53 13.03 -19.74
CA TRP A 81 6.00 13.84 -20.83
C TRP A 81 4.97 13.08 -21.67
N TRP A 82 5.05 11.75 -21.72
CA TRP A 82 4.09 10.92 -22.45
C TRP A 82 2.85 10.63 -21.60
N ASN A 83 3.05 10.26 -20.34
CA ASN A 83 1.96 10.06 -19.40
C ASN A 83 2.31 10.72 -18.05
N PRO A 84 1.88 11.97 -17.81
CA PRO A 84 2.19 12.69 -16.57
C PRO A 84 1.37 12.21 -15.38
N ARG A 85 0.24 11.52 -15.61
CA ARG A 85 -0.70 11.14 -14.55
C ARG A 85 -0.06 10.24 -13.48
N PRO A 86 0.74 9.21 -13.81
CA PRO A 86 1.43 8.42 -12.81
C PRO A 86 2.39 9.19 -11.92
N TYR A 87 3.10 10.16 -12.48
CA TYR A 87 4.04 10.99 -11.72
C TYR A 87 3.30 11.91 -10.76
N ARG A 88 2.21 12.56 -11.19
CA ARG A 88 1.37 13.40 -10.31
C ARG A 88 0.77 12.59 -9.16
N ALA A 89 0.31 11.37 -9.45
CA ALA A 89 -0.24 10.48 -8.43
C ALA A 89 0.83 9.98 -7.45
N ARG A 90 2.04 9.67 -7.91
CA ARG A 90 3.19 9.39 -7.04
C ARG A 90 3.53 10.59 -6.16
N ASP A 91 3.60 11.78 -6.75
CA ASP A 91 4.04 12.98 -6.04
C ASP A 91 3.02 13.40 -4.97
N GLY A 92 1.71 13.34 -5.28
CA GLY A 92 0.66 13.55 -4.29
C GLY A 92 0.68 12.49 -3.18
N TYR A 93 0.95 11.24 -3.53
CA TYR A 93 1.09 10.17 -2.55
C TYR A 93 2.27 10.40 -1.60
N VAL A 94 3.45 10.77 -2.11
CA VAL A 94 4.62 11.08 -1.30
C VAL A 94 4.39 12.31 -0.43
N ALA A 95 3.74 13.36 -0.95
CA ALA A 95 3.38 14.55 -0.17
C ALA A 95 2.48 14.22 1.02
N THR A 96 1.50 13.32 0.84
CA THR A 96 0.68 12.83 1.96
C THR A 96 1.51 12.12 3.04
N VAL A 97 2.52 11.33 2.64
CA VAL A 97 3.42 10.65 3.60
C VAL A 97 4.33 11.65 4.30
N GLU A 98 4.80 12.67 3.60
CA GLU A 98 5.58 13.79 4.15
C GLU A 98 4.79 14.55 5.22
N ASP A 99 3.52 14.90 4.95
CA ASP A 99 2.64 15.56 5.93
C ASP A 99 2.42 14.68 7.17
N TYR A 100 2.20 13.38 6.94
CA TYR A 100 2.05 12.39 8.00
C TYR A 100 3.30 12.33 8.90
N LEU A 101 4.48 12.13 8.31
CA LEU A 101 5.72 12.01 9.07
C LEU A 101 6.04 13.31 9.79
N THR A 102 5.91 14.46 9.13
CA THR A 102 6.12 15.77 9.76
C THR A 102 5.23 15.92 10.98
N SER A 103 3.92 15.67 10.84
CA SER A 103 3.00 15.76 11.97
C SER A 103 3.30 14.72 13.06
N ALA A 104 3.76 13.52 12.70
CA ALA A 104 4.06 12.46 13.66
C ALA A 104 5.31 12.81 14.49
N PHE A 105 6.37 13.27 13.83
CA PHE A 105 7.60 13.71 14.48
C PHE A 105 7.38 14.86 15.46
N ASP A 106 6.54 15.83 15.08
CA ASP A 106 6.24 17.00 15.90
C ASP A 106 5.41 16.69 17.15
N LYS A 107 4.47 15.74 17.04
CA LYS A 107 3.51 15.43 18.12
C LYS A 107 3.96 14.31 19.05
N PHE A 108 4.82 13.41 18.56
CA PHE A 108 5.22 12.25 19.33
C PHE A 108 6.02 12.65 20.58
N ASP A 109 5.61 12.11 21.73
CA ASP A 109 6.33 12.27 22.99
C ASP A 109 7.58 11.39 23.00
N TRP A 110 8.68 11.93 22.47
CA TRP A 110 9.99 11.25 22.38
C TRP A 110 10.54 10.79 23.74
N SER A 111 10.09 11.38 24.86
CA SER A 111 10.49 10.94 26.19
C SER A 111 9.96 9.55 26.57
N LYS A 112 8.87 9.10 25.92
CA LYS A 112 8.23 7.81 26.16
C LYS A 112 8.56 6.73 25.13
N ARG A 113 9.44 7.02 24.16
CA ARG A 113 9.79 6.14 23.02
C ARG A 113 9.98 4.67 23.40
N ALA A 114 10.72 4.38 24.48
CA ALA A 114 11.05 3.02 24.89
C ALA A 114 9.84 2.21 25.41
N ALA A 115 8.80 2.89 25.92
CA ALA A 115 7.61 2.25 26.47
C ALA A 115 6.44 2.19 25.47
N THR A 116 6.57 2.85 24.32
CA THR A 116 5.47 3.03 23.36
C THR A 116 5.61 2.09 22.17
N GLU A 117 4.99 0.92 22.25
CA GLU A 117 4.94 -0.04 21.12
C GLU A 117 4.05 0.43 19.97
N TRP A 118 2.97 1.16 20.30
CA TRP A 118 2.07 1.76 19.35
C TRP A 118 1.56 3.11 19.87
N ASP A 119 1.41 4.09 18.99
CA ASP A 119 0.80 5.37 19.31
C ASP A 119 -0.06 5.93 18.17
N ARG A 120 -0.85 6.96 18.50
CA ARG A 120 -1.77 7.60 17.57
C ARG A 120 -1.06 8.27 16.39
N ASP A 121 0.13 8.81 16.62
CA ASP A 121 0.82 9.72 15.70
C ASP A 121 1.72 8.94 14.74
N PHE A 122 2.45 7.93 15.20
CA PHE A 122 3.29 7.07 14.35
C PHE A 122 2.68 5.71 14.03
N GLY A 123 1.76 5.21 14.85
CA GLY A 123 1.35 3.81 14.77
C GLY A 123 2.40 2.90 15.39
N ALA A 124 2.78 1.85 14.65
CA ALA A 124 3.68 0.83 15.16
C ALA A 124 5.10 1.39 15.36
N ALA A 125 5.72 1.03 16.48
CA ALA A 125 7.09 1.44 16.81
C ALA A 125 8.08 1.16 15.68
N VAL A 126 8.00 0.01 15.01
CA VAL A 126 8.90 -0.34 13.89
C VAL A 126 8.95 0.73 12.80
N LEU A 127 7.82 1.35 12.48
CA LEU A 127 7.77 2.37 11.46
C LEU A 127 8.40 3.68 11.93
N ARG A 128 8.08 4.09 13.17
CA ARG A 128 8.71 5.24 13.83
C ARG A 128 10.23 5.11 13.86
N GLU A 129 10.72 3.93 14.24
CA GLU A 129 12.15 3.65 14.36
C GLU A 129 12.85 3.63 12.99
N ILE A 130 12.20 3.10 11.96
CA ILE A 130 12.71 3.17 10.57
C ILE A 130 12.78 4.63 10.09
N ALA A 131 11.71 5.40 10.26
CA ALA A 131 11.66 6.79 9.83
C ALA A 131 12.73 7.63 10.53
N LYS A 132 12.84 7.48 11.85
CA LYS A 132 13.87 8.15 12.65
C LYS A 132 15.28 7.72 12.25
N GLY A 133 15.51 6.42 12.06
CA GLY A 133 16.82 5.90 11.65
C GLY A 133 17.29 6.45 10.30
N LEU A 134 16.37 6.62 9.32
CA LEU A 134 16.70 7.23 8.04
C LEU A 134 17.08 8.71 8.20
N ILE A 135 16.30 9.47 8.97
CA ILE A 135 16.55 10.91 9.19
C ILE A 135 17.86 11.11 9.97
N ASP A 136 18.02 10.43 11.10
CA ASP A 136 19.23 10.51 11.94
C ASP A 136 20.48 10.03 11.19
N GLY A 137 20.30 9.10 10.24
CA GLY A 137 21.37 8.61 9.36
C GLY A 137 21.79 9.59 8.26
N GLY A 138 21.18 10.78 8.19
CA GLY A 138 21.51 11.82 7.21
C GLY A 138 20.89 11.61 5.83
N PHE A 139 19.91 10.72 5.69
CA PHE A 139 19.15 10.65 4.45
C PHE A 139 18.34 11.94 4.26
N ARG A 140 18.12 12.32 3.00
CA ARG A 140 17.22 13.44 2.69
C ARG A 140 15.81 13.07 3.17
N ALA A 141 15.09 14.02 3.78
CA ALA A 141 13.71 13.82 4.26
C ALA A 141 12.82 13.15 3.21
N LYS A 142 12.82 13.68 1.98
CA LYS A 142 12.07 13.11 0.84
C LYS A 142 12.38 11.64 0.53
N THR A 143 13.58 11.18 0.83
CA THR A 143 13.95 9.75 0.68
C THR A 143 13.34 8.91 1.80
N ALA A 144 13.33 9.42 3.03
CA ALA A 144 12.64 8.79 4.15
C ALA A 144 11.12 8.72 3.90
N ASP A 145 10.51 9.80 3.41
CA ASP A 145 9.09 9.86 3.07
C ASP A 145 8.72 8.82 1.99
N ALA A 146 9.51 8.77 0.91
CA ALA A 146 9.31 7.79 -0.15
C ALA A 146 9.49 6.35 0.34
N PHE A 147 10.44 6.10 1.25
CA PHE A 147 10.68 4.76 1.81
C PHE A 147 9.54 4.32 2.73
N VAL A 148 9.10 5.19 3.65
CA VAL A 148 7.93 4.93 4.50
C VAL A 148 6.68 4.74 3.66
N GLY A 149 6.48 5.58 2.63
CA GLY A 149 5.41 5.40 1.66
C GLY A 149 5.49 4.04 0.97
N HIS A 150 6.67 3.56 0.61
CA HIS A 150 6.80 2.22 0.05
C HIS A 150 6.33 1.13 1.03
N ILE A 151 6.62 1.25 2.33
CA ILE A 151 6.13 0.33 3.36
C ILE A 151 4.59 0.34 3.42
N VAL A 152 3.96 1.53 3.41
CA VAL A 152 2.50 1.68 3.33
C VAL A 152 1.95 0.95 2.10
N PHE A 153 2.56 1.20 0.94
CA PHE A 153 2.14 0.62 -0.32
C PHE A 153 2.27 -0.91 -0.33
N VAL A 154 3.27 -1.50 0.33
CA VAL A 154 3.45 -2.96 0.34
C VAL A 154 2.62 -3.64 1.42
N ALA A 155 2.41 -3.00 2.57
CA ALA A 155 1.64 -3.57 3.68
C ALA A 155 0.14 -3.67 3.37
N ASN A 156 -0.42 -2.64 2.72
CA ASN A 156 -1.86 -2.53 2.51
C ASN A 156 -2.46 -3.56 1.51
N PRO A 157 -1.93 -3.73 0.28
CA PRO A 157 -2.51 -4.64 -0.70
C PRO A 157 -2.48 -6.10 -0.25
N ASN A 158 -1.47 -6.53 0.49
CA ASN A 158 -1.37 -7.92 0.94
C ASN A 158 -2.41 -8.30 2.02
N THR A 159 -3.07 -7.30 2.63
CA THR A 159 -4.20 -7.50 3.55
C THR A 159 -5.56 -7.45 2.86
N ASP A 160 -5.61 -6.98 1.61
CA ASP A 160 -6.82 -7.01 0.78
C ASP A 160 -6.90 -8.36 0.04
N PRO A 161 -7.89 -9.22 0.34
CA PRO A 161 -8.01 -10.52 -0.31
C PRO A 161 -8.16 -10.45 -1.84
N ASP A 162 -8.53 -9.31 -2.41
CA ASP A 162 -8.58 -9.10 -3.87
C ASP A 162 -7.21 -8.94 -4.52
N TYR A 163 -6.14 -8.68 -3.75
CA TYR A 163 -4.79 -8.54 -4.30
C TYR A 163 -4.26 -9.82 -4.94
N ASN A 164 -4.77 -10.98 -4.52
CA ASN A 164 -4.46 -12.27 -5.15
C ASN A 164 -5.31 -12.55 -6.40
N THR A 165 -6.27 -11.68 -6.74
CA THR A 165 -6.93 -11.71 -8.05
C THR A 165 -6.23 -10.75 -9.01
N VAL A 166 -5.02 -11.16 -9.40
CA VAL A 166 -4.22 -10.57 -10.50
C VAL A 166 -5.01 -10.49 -11.82
N ASP A 167 -6.20 -11.10 -11.87
CA ASP A 167 -7.12 -11.11 -13.00
C ASP A 167 -7.81 -9.75 -13.29
N ASN A 168 -7.93 -8.84 -12.31
CA ASN A 168 -8.65 -7.57 -12.52
C ASN A 168 -7.79 -6.45 -13.15
N GLY A 169 -6.48 -6.43 -12.89
CA GLY A 169 -5.57 -5.49 -13.56
C GLY A 169 -5.42 -5.79 -15.05
N ALA A 170 -5.31 -7.07 -15.41
CA ALA A 170 -5.24 -7.53 -16.79
C ALA A 170 -6.54 -7.24 -17.57
N ARG A 171 -7.72 -7.43 -16.96
CA ARG A 171 -9.02 -7.12 -17.58
C ARG A 171 -9.28 -5.63 -17.74
N SER A 172 -8.81 -4.80 -16.80
CA SER A 172 -8.87 -3.33 -16.92
C SER A 172 -8.03 -2.85 -18.10
N TRP A 173 -6.81 -3.37 -18.26
CA TRP A 173 -5.93 -3.03 -19.37
C TRP A 173 -6.45 -3.56 -20.71
N SER A 174 -7.01 -4.78 -20.76
CA SER A 174 -7.63 -5.29 -21.98
C SER A 174 -8.81 -4.42 -22.44
N LYS A 175 -9.62 -3.91 -21.50
CA LYS A 175 -10.70 -2.96 -21.78
C LYS A 175 -10.19 -1.59 -22.24
N THR A 176 -9.15 -1.07 -21.60
CA THR A 176 -8.53 0.19 -22.01
C THR A 176 -7.90 0.08 -23.40
N VAL A 177 -7.18 -0.99 -23.70
CA VAL A 177 -6.59 -1.23 -25.03
C VAL A 177 -7.64 -1.52 -26.10
N SER A 178 -8.71 -2.24 -25.78
CA SER A 178 -9.81 -2.46 -26.73
C SER A 178 -10.53 -1.16 -27.09
N ASN A 179 -10.62 -0.21 -26.15
CA ASN A 179 -11.19 1.12 -26.39
C ASN A 179 -10.23 2.06 -27.16
N PHE A 180 -8.93 1.72 -27.24
CA PHE A 180 -7.97 2.45 -28.07
C PHE A 180 -7.96 1.96 -29.53
N LYS A 181 -8.38 0.70 -29.78
CA LYS A 181 -8.51 0.18 -31.16
C LYS A 181 -9.63 0.85 -31.98
N THR A 182 -10.54 1.58 -31.34
CA THR A 182 -11.62 2.33 -32.02
C THR A 182 -11.23 3.75 -32.45
N TYR A 183 -10.00 4.20 -32.17
CA TYR A 183 -9.44 5.46 -32.67
C TYR A 183 -8.27 5.21 -33.65
N GLY A 184 -8.48 4.33 -34.63
CA GLY A 184 -7.66 4.32 -35.83
C GLY A 184 -7.96 5.56 -36.69
N PRO A 185 -6.97 6.15 -37.37
CA PRO A 185 -7.19 7.34 -38.20
C PRO A 185 -8.16 6.98 -39.32
N THR A 186 -9.32 7.64 -39.36
CA THR A 186 -10.14 7.68 -40.56
C THR A 186 -9.31 8.35 -41.65
N GLY A 187 -8.78 7.54 -42.56
CA GLY A 187 -8.10 8.00 -43.76
C GLY A 187 -9.00 8.95 -44.54
N GLY A 188 -8.45 10.10 -44.90
CA GLY A 188 -9.08 11.11 -45.73
C GLY A 188 -8.03 11.85 -46.52
N HIS A 189 -7.38 11.15 -47.46
CA HIS A 189 -6.80 11.79 -48.63
C HIS A 189 -7.87 11.82 -49.71
N ARG A 190 -8.34 13.03 -50.05
CA ARG A 190 -8.56 13.55 -51.40
C ARG A 190 -9.00 15.01 -51.31
#